data_AF-A0A349QPB3-F1
#
_entry.id   AF-A0A349QPB3-F1
#
_cell.length_a   1.000
_cell.length_b   1.000
_cell.length_c   1.000
_cell.angle_alpha   90.00
_cell.angle_beta   90.00
_cell.angle_gamma   90.00
#
_symmetry.space_group_name_H-M   'P 1'
#
loop_
_entity.id
_entity.type
_entity.pdbx_description
1 polymer ?
#
loop_
_entity_poly.entity_id
_entity_poly.type
_entity_poly.pdbx_seq_one_letter_code
_entity_poly.pdbx_strand_id
1 'polypeptide(L)'
;MTETPLFDNRKYCKECHCLLPTSYEGTLCPRCLETQLFHEVKDYIQANNATAYDVATHFHLPLARIKEWIDEGMIEYKDAPGHRL
;
A
#
# COMPACT_ATOMS: atom_id res chain seq x y z
N MET A 1 18.94 8.34 43.01
CA MET A 1 19.34 8.18 41.60
C MET A 1 18.04 8.06 40.83
N THR A 2 17.64 9.12 40.13
CA THR A 2 16.31 9.22 39.50
C THR A 2 16.45 8.73 38.07
N GLU A 3 16.52 7.43 37.89
CA GLU A 3 16.54 6.80 36.57
C GLU A 3 15.09 6.67 36.11
N THR A 4 14.56 7.74 35.52
CA THR A 4 13.34 7.62 34.70
C THR A 4 13.78 6.82 33.47
N PRO A 5 13.32 5.57 33.25
CA PRO A 5 13.56 4.94 31.98
C PRO A 5 12.86 5.83 30.95
N LEU A 6 13.68 6.42 30.07
CA LEU A 6 13.29 7.16 28.89
C LEU A 6 12.07 6.45 28.31
N PHE A 7 10.89 7.06 28.45
CA PHE A 7 9.66 6.47 27.96
C PHE A 7 9.89 6.21 26.48
N ASP A 8 10.11 4.93 26.19
CA ASP A 8 10.41 4.43 24.89
C ASP A 8 9.09 4.47 24.13
N ASN A 9 8.69 5.69 23.73
CA ASN A 9 7.51 5.98 22.93
C ASN A 9 7.73 5.51 21.49
N ARG A 10 8.37 4.35 21.35
CA ARG A 10 8.64 3.69 20.09
C ARG A 10 7.31 3.14 19.60
N LYS A 11 6.86 3.71 18.49
CA LYS A 11 5.71 3.20 17.77
C LYS A 11 6.17 2.00 16.95
N TYR A 12 5.29 1.03 16.73
CA TYR A 12 5.59 -0.15 15.93
C TYR A 12 4.51 -0.36 14.89
N CYS A 13 4.91 -0.82 13.71
CA CYS A 13 3.98 -1.14 12.62
C CYS A 13 3.08 -2.31 13.02
N LYS A 14 1.77 -2.20 12.84
CA LYS A 14 0.84 -3.30 13.15
C LYS A 14 1.02 -4.56 12.27
N GLU A 15 1.58 -4.41 11.07
CA GLU A 15 1.79 -5.54 10.16
C GLU A 15 3.14 -6.23 10.35
N CYS A 16 4.23 -5.45 10.23
CA CYS A 16 5.59 -6.00 10.26
C CYS A 16 6.30 -5.82 11.60
N HIS A 17 5.65 -5.18 12.58
CA HIS A 17 6.24 -4.81 13.88
C HIS A 17 7.56 -4.05 13.80
N CYS A 18 7.84 -3.44 12.64
CA CYS A 18 9.03 -2.61 12.47
C CYS A 18 8.91 -1.33 13.28
N LEU A 19 10.05 -0.82 13.75
CA LEU A 19 10.12 0.40 14.52
C LEU A 19 9.66 1.59 13.68
N LEU A 20 8.60 2.26 14.13
CA LEU A 20 8.10 3.49 13.55
C LEU A 20 8.76 4.70 14.21
N PRO A 21 8.98 5.79 13.46
CA PRO A 21 9.42 7.05 14.02
C PRO A 21 8.47 7.51 15.13
N THR A 22 9.01 8.13 16.18
CA THR A 22 8.18 8.69 17.27
C THR A 22 7.20 9.74 16.77
N SER A 23 7.62 10.54 15.78
CA SER A 23 6.82 11.54 15.06
C SER A 23 5.81 10.95 14.07
N TYR A 24 5.83 9.64 13.82
CA TYR A 24 4.94 9.01 12.85
C TYR A 24 3.53 8.88 13.40
N GLU A 25 2.54 9.43 12.71
CA GLU A 25 1.15 9.47 13.19
C GLU A 25 0.33 8.22 12.79
N GLY A 26 0.84 7.42 11.86
CA GLY A 26 0.18 6.21 11.38
C GLY A 26 0.47 4.95 12.21
N THR A 27 -0.31 3.91 11.96
CA THR A 27 -0.18 2.58 12.60
C THR A 27 0.61 1.57 11.77
N LEU A 28 0.87 1.87 10.50
CA LEU A 28 1.60 1.02 9.56
C LEU A 28 2.85 1.74 9.10
N CYS A 29 3.95 1.02 8.90
CA CYS A 29 5.16 1.64 8.34
C CYS A 29 4.91 2.05 6.88
N PRO A 30 5.67 3.01 6.32
CA PRO A 30 5.51 3.44 4.93
C PRO A 30 5.56 2.28 3.92
N ARG A 31 6.28 1.21 4.24
CA ARG A 31 6.31 -0.02 3.42
C ARG A 31 4.98 -0.76 3.43
N CYS A 32 4.44 -1.05 4.61
CA CYS A 32 3.13 -1.71 4.73
C CYS A 32 1.99 -0.82 4.25
N LEU A 33 2.09 0.50 4.45
CA LEU A 33 1.12 1.46 3.93
C LEU A 33 1.10 1.44 2.39
N GLU A 34 2.28 1.44 1.74
CA GLU A 34 2.39 1.31 0.29
C GLU A 34 1.86 -0.05 -0.20
N THR A 35 2.13 -1.14 0.53
CA THR A 35 1.56 -2.46 0.24
C THR A 35 0.03 -2.42 0.34
N GLN A 36 -0.55 -1.89 1.42
CA GLN A 36 -2.01 -1.79 1.54
C GLN A 36 -2.60 -0.97 0.41
N LEU A 37 -1.99 0.17 0.08
CA LEU A 37 -2.42 1.02 -1.02
C LEU A 37 -2.39 0.26 -2.35
N PHE A 38 -1.34 -0.53 -2.60
CA PHE A 38 -1.25 -1.39 -3.77
C PHE A 38 -2.39 -2.42 -3.81
N HIS A 39 -2.68 -3.06 -2.68
CA HIS A 39 -3.78 -4.03 -2.57
C HIS A 39 -5.14 -3.37 -2.79
N GLU A 40 -5.39 -2.19 -2.22
CA GLU A 40 -6.63 -1.42 -2.43
C GLU A 40 -6.77 -0.99 -3.89
N VAL A 41 -5.69 -0.53 -4.52
CA VAL A 41 -5.69 -0.16 -5.94
C VAL A 41 -6.01 -1.38 -6.81
N LYS A 42 -5.38 -2.52 -6.54
CA LYS A 42 -5.64 -3.77 -7.26
C LYS A 42 -7.09 -4.21 -7.10
N ASP A 43 -7.60 -4.24 -5.86
CA ASP A 43 -8.98 -4.62 -5.58
C ASP A 43 -9.96 -3.65 -6.24
N TYR A 44 -9.70 -2.35 -6.21
CA TYR A 44 -10.53 -1.34 -6.85
C TYR A 44 -10.61 -1.53 -8.36
N ILE A 45 -9.47 -1.79 -9.01
CA ILE A 45 -9.38 -2.12 -10.43
C ILE A 45 -10.19 -3.39 -10.74
N GLN A 46 -10.07 -4.43 -9.91
CA GLN A 46 -10.76 -5.70 -10.13
C GLN A 46 -12.26 -5.69 -9.75
N ALA A 47 -12.66 -4.89 -8.77
CA ALA A 47 -14.02 -4.79 -8.29
C ALA A 47 -14.87 -3.91 -9.21
N ASN A 48 -14.30 -2.78 -9.67
CA ASN A 48 -15.01 -1.77 -10.45
C ASN A 48 -14.62 -1.78 -11.94
N ASN A 49 -13.72 -2.67 -12.38
CA ASN A 49 -13.07 -2.60 -13.69
C ASN A 49 -12.47 -1.20 -13.95
N ALA A 50 -11.94 -0.58 -12.90
CA ALA A 50 -11.41 0.78 -12.97
C ALA A 50 -10.14 0.83 -13.82
N THR A 51 -10.03 1.88 -14.64
CA THR A 51 -8.81 2.11 -15.42
C THR A 51 -7.71 2.69 -14.54
N ALA A 52 -6.45 2.61 -15.00
CA ALA A 52 -5.34 3.25 -14.30
C ALA A 52 -5.58 4.75 -14.05
N TYR A 53 -6.34 5.41 -14.92
CA TYR A 53 -6.71 6.82 -14.78
C TYR A 53 -7.70 7.08 -13.64
N ASP A 54 -8.72 6.23 -13.51
CA ASP A 54 -9.70 6.32 -12.43
C ASP A 54 -9.00 6.17 -11.07
N VAL A 55 -8.13 5.16 -10.98
CA VAL A 55 -7.31 4.88 -9.79
C VAL A 55 -6.35 6.03 -9.51
N ALA A 56 -5.65 6.55 -10.52
CA ALA A 56 -4.75 7.68 -10.36
C ALA A 56 -5.46 8.90 -9.78
N THR A 57 -6.70 9.15 -10.24
CA THR A 57 -7.53 10.25 -9.76
C THR A 57 -8.05 9.99 -8.35
N HIS A 58 -8.47 8.76 -8.05
CA HIS A 58 -9.04 8.37 -6.76
C HIS A 58 -8.00 8.32 -5.63
N PHE A 59 -6.86 7.68 -5.89
CA PHE A 59 -5.78 7.50 -4.92
C PHE A 59 -4.72 8.60 -4.98
N HIS A 60 -4.88 9.58 -5.88
CA HIS A 60 -3.90 10.65 -6.14
C HIS A 60 -2.49 10.11 -6.42
N LEU A 61 -2.42 8.98 -7.12
CA LEU A 61 -1.18 8.33 -7.50
C LEU A 61 -0.80 8.65 -8.94
N PRO A 62 0.50 8.74 -9.26
CA PRO A 62 0.93 8.94 -10.63
C PRO A 62 0.54 7.74 -11.50
N LEU A 63 -0.08 8.03 -12.64
CA LEU A 63 -0.45 7.05 -13.67
C LEU A 63 0.69 6.11 -14.06
N ALA A 64 1.93 6.64 -14.11
CA ALA A 64 3.12 5.85 -14.42
C ALA A 64 3.28 4.68 -13.44
N ARG A 65 3.08 4.93 -12.14
CA ARG A 65 3.23 3.91 -11.09
C ARG A 65 2.20 2.79 -11.22
N ILE A 66 0.95 3.15 -11.50
CA ILE A 66 -0.13 2.17 -11.68
C ILE A 66 0.10 1.37 -12.96
N LYS A 67 0.55 2.03 -14.03
CA LYS A 67 0.94 1.35 -15.27
C LYS A 67 2.09 0.38 -15.06
N GLU A 68 3.14 0.76 -14.32
CA GLU A 68 4.24 -0.13 -13.97
C GLU A 68 3.74 -1.37 -13.22
N TRP A 69 2.81 -1.21 -12.28
CA TRP A 69 2.22 -2.33 -11.54
C TRP A 69 1.42 -3.29 -12.42
N ILE A 70 0.75 -2.78 -13.44
CA ILE A 70 0.02 -3.58 -14.42
C ILE A 70 1.01 -4.25 -15.39
N ASP A 71 2.03 -3.52 -15.85
CA ASP A 71 3.05 -3.98 -16.81
C ASP A 71 3.97 -5.07 -16.20
N GLU A 72 4.36 -4.93 -14.93
CA GLU A 72 5.05 -5.99 -14.16
C GLU A 72 4.16 -7.22 -13.87
N GLY A 73 2.87 -7.18 -14.21
CA GLY A 73 1.93 -8.26 -13.94
C GLY A 73 1.53 -8.39 -12.47
N MET A 74 1.77 -7.36 -11.64
CA MET A 74 1.35 -7.37 -10.23
C MET A 74 -0.16 -7.11 -10.08
N ILE A 75 -0.74 -6.34 -11.01
CA ILE A 75 -2.17 -6.04 -11.10
C ILE A 75 -2.73 -6.61 -12.40
N GLU A 76 -3.66 -7.55 -12.28
CA GLU A 76 -4.36 -8.13 -13.42
C GLU A 76 -5.81 -7.64 -13.49
N TYR A 77 -6.26 -7.30 -14.71
CA TYR A 77 -7.66 -6.98 -14.96
C TYR A 77 -8.52 -8.25 -14.87
N LYS A 78 -9.71 -8.11 -14.27
CA LYS A 78 -10.64 -9.22 -14.05
C LYS A 78 -11.09 -9.91 -15.34
N ASP A 79 -11.02 -9.20 -16.46
CA ASP A 79 -11.49 -9.63 -17.78
C ASP A 79 -10.35 -10.08 -18.70
N ALA A 80 -9.37 -10.81 -18.16
CA ALA A 80 -8.43 -11.58 -18.98
C ALA A 80 -9.00 -13.00 -19.19
N PRO A 81 -9.81 -13.26 -20.23
CA PRO A 81 -10.16 -14.62 -20.63
C PRO A 81 -8.91 -15.28 -21.24
N GLY A 82 -8.00 -15.80 -20.42
CA GLY A 82 -6.68 -16.18 -20.92
C GLY A 82 -5.84 -17.19 -20.15
N HIS A 83 -6.27 -17.72 -19.00
CA HIS A 83 -5.57 -18.87 -18.39
C HIS A 83 -6.40 -20.15 -18.54
N ARG A 84 -6.46 -20.63 -19.77
CA ARG A 84 -6.82 -22.03 -20.07
C ARG A 84 -5.75 -22.57 -21.01
N LEU A 85 -4.66 -23.06 -20.42
CA LEU A 85 -3.75 -24.01 -21.06
C LEU A 85 -4.33 -25.41 -20.90
#